data_AF-A0A1W9GYM3-F1
#
_entry.id   AF-A0A1W9GYM3-F1
#
_cell.length_a   1.000
_cell.length_b   1.000
_cell.length_c   1.000
_cell.angle_alpha   90.00
_cell.angle_beta   90.00
_cell.angle_gamma   90.00
#
_symmetry.space_group_name_H-M   'P 1'
#
loop_
_entity.id
_entity.type
_entity.pdbx_description
1 polymer ?
#
loop_
_entity_poly.entity_id
_entity_poly.type
_entity_poly.pdbx_seq_one_letter_code
_entity_poly.pdbx_strand_id
1 'polypeptide(L)'
;MQQVQKGFTLIELMIVVAIIGILAAVAVPAYQTYTLKARFSEVVSAAAPYKLGVELCFQEQGTLAAASCTNGLGGIPAVTAAADGVVAAGSGAISANGPLTATITMTATATNGLNSQNYILVGTAAGIGRPIVWAKSAASTCIAPGIC
;
A
#
# COMPACT_ATOMS: atom_id res chain seq x y z
N MET A 1 11.43 55.83 -33.04
CA MET A 1 12.57 55.01 -32.59
C MET A 1 12.14 53.56 -32.66
N GLN A 2 12.72 52.77 -33.56
CA GLN A 2 12.44 51.33 -33.63
C GLN A 2 13.17 50.65 -32.46
N GLN A 3 12.40 50.05 -31.55
CA GLN A 3 12.94 49.22 -30.47
C GLN A 3 13.57 47.98 -31.10
N VAL A 4 14.89 47.85 -30.98
CA VAL A 4 15.61 46.63 -31.40
C VAL A 4 15.19 45.51 -30.44
N GLN A 5 14.44 44.53 -30.92
CA GLN A 5 14.13 43.35 -30.13
C GLN A 5 15.43 42.61 -29.81
N LYS A 6 15.83 42.64 -28.54
CA LYS A 6 16.93 41.82 -28.03
C LYS A 6 16.44 40.37 -28.00
N GLY A 7 16.91 39.56 -28.94
CA GLY A 7 16.68 38.12 -28.94
C GLY A 7 17.42 37.42 -27.80
N PHE A 8 16.92 36.26 -27.39
CA PHE A 8 17.59 35.36 -26.45
C PHE A 8 18.89 34.82 -27.06
N THR A 9 19.96 34.70 -26.28
CA THR A 9 21.22 34.10 -26.73
C THR A 9 21.15 32.57 -26.65
N LEU A 10 21.88 31.90 -27.56
CA LEU A 10 22.06 30.44 -27.50
C LEU A 10 22.69 29.99 -26.18
N ILE A 11 23.58 30.82 -25.61
CA ILE A 11 24.22 30.54 -24.33
C ILE A 11 23.20 30.53 -23.19
N GLU A 12 22.28 31.50 -23.16
CA GLU A 12 21.21 31.53 -22.15
C GLU A 12 20.31 30.30 -22.25
N LEU A 13 19.94 29.88 -23.46
CA LEU A 13 19.14 28.65 -23.64
C LEU A 13 19.89 27.39 -23.19
N MET A 14 21.19 27.27 -23.49
CA MET A 14 21.98 26.11 -23.08
C MET A 14 22.12 26.01 -21.56
N ILE A 15 22.31 27.13 -20.85
CA ILE A 15 22.38 27.13 -19.38
C ILE A 15 21.04 26.71 -18.77
N VAL A 16 19.92 27.22 -19.31
CA VAL A 16 18.58 26.86 -18.83
C VAL A 16 18.31 25.36 -19.00
N VAL A 17 18.66 24.79 -20.15
CA VAL A 17 18.49 23.34 -20.40
C VAL A 17 19.38 22.52 -19.46
N ALA A 18 20.61 22.95 -19.19
CA ALA A 18 21.50 22.28 -18.25
C ALA A 18 20.93 22.25 -16.82
N ILE A 19 20.38 23.38 -16.34
CA ILE A 19 19.76 23.46 -15.01
C ILE A 19 18.51 22.58 -14.94
N ILE A 20 17.63 22.64 -15.95
CA ILE A 20 16.44 21.78 -16.03
C ILE A 20 16.84 20.30 -16.04
N GLY A 21 17.91 19.94 -16.77
CA GLY A 21 18.42 18.57 -16.81
C GLY A 21 18.82 18.04 -15.43
N ILE A 22 19.54 18.84 -14.63
CA ILE A 22 19.94 18.47 -13.26
C ILE A 22 18.71 18.32 -12.36
N LEU A 23 17.78 19.28 -12.41
CA LEU A 23 16.57 19.23 -11.59
C LEU A 23 15.68 18.05 -11.96
N ALA A 24 15.52 17.76 -13.26
CA ALA A 24 14.70 16.66 -13.75
C ALA A 24 15.25 15.29 -13.33
N ALA A 25 16.58 15.12 -13.30
CA ALA A 25 17.20 13.86 -12.88
C ALA A 25 16.84 13.45 -11.44
N VAL A 26 16.61 14.43 -10.54
CA VAL A 26 16.18 14.18 -9.16
C VAL A 26 14.66 14.18 -9.02
N ALA A 27 13.99 15.13 -9.69
CA ALA A 27 12.56 15.34 -9.54
C ALA A 27 11.72 14.20 -10.15
N VAL A 28 12.13 13.65 -11.30
CA VAL A 28 11.34 12.62 -11.99
C VAL A 28 11.24 11.31 -11.18
N PRO A 29 12.34 10.71 -10.69
CA PRO A 29 12.25 9.52 -9.84
C PRO A 29 11.45 9.76 -8.56
N ALA A 30 11.65 10.92 -7.91
CA ALA A 30 10.92 11.27 -6.69
C ALA A 30 9.41 11.41 -6.94
N TYR A 31 9.01 12.05 -8.05
CA TYR A 31 7.62 12.19 -8.45
C TYR A 31 6.99 10.82 -8.74
N GLN A 32 7.71 9.93 -9.45
CA GLN A 32 7.24 8.57 -9.71
C GLN A 32 6.94 7.82 -8.40
N THR A 33 7.87 7.79 -7.44
CA THR A 33 7.63 7.15 -6.13
C THR A 33 6.45 7.78 -5.38
N TYR A 34 6.30 9.11 -5.43
CA TYR A 34 5.18 9.80 -4.79
C TYR A 34 3.83 9.39 -5.41
N THR A 35 3.75 9.33 -6.73
CA THR A 35 2.52 8.87 -7.42
C THR A 35 2.20 7.41 -7.12
N LEU A 36 3.22 6.54 -7.04
CA LEU A 36 3.02 5.14 -6.66
C LEU A 36 2.55 4.99 -5.23
N LYS A 37 3.09 5.78 -4.29
CA LYS A 37 2.65 5.80 -2.89
C LYS A 37 1.21 6.29 -2.75
N ALA A 38 0.82 7.32 -3.50
CA ALA A 38 -0.55 7.81 -3.52
C ALA A 38 -1.53 6.72 -4.00
N ARG A 39 -1.18 5.99 -5.07
CA ARG A 39 -1.96 4.84 -5.55
C ARG A 39 -2.00 3.71 -4.51
N PHE A 40 -0.85 3.35 -3.95
CA PHE A 40 -0.75 2.26 -2.97
C PHE A 40 -1.48 2.55 -1.65
N SER A 41 -1.77 3.83 -1.35
CA SER A 41 -2.59 4.20 -0.18
C SER A 41 -3.97 3.56 -0.21
N GLU A 42 -4.51 3.30 -1.40
CA GLU A 42 -5.78 2.60 -1.58
C GLU A 42 -5.68 1.14 -1.10
N VAL A 43 -4.60 0.44 -1.45
CA VAL A 43 -4.30 -0.93 -0.99
C VAL A 43 -4.17 -0.99 0.53
N VAL A 44 -3.52 0.02 1.12
CA VAL A 44 -3.39 0.13 2.59
C VAL A 44 -4.75 0.38 3.24
N SER A 45 -5.57 1.28 2.68
CA SER A 45 -6.91 1.59 3.21
C SER A 45 -7.86 0.41 3.10
N ALA A 46 -7.74 -0.40 2.04
CA ALA A 46 -8.54 -1.58 1.81
C ALA A 46 -8.27 -2.69 2.84
N ALA A 47 -7.19 -2.61 3.64
CA ALA A 47 -6.95 -3.52 4.76
C ALA A 47 -7.86 -3.26 5.96
N ALA A 48 -8.41 -2.04 6.11
CA ALA A 48 -9.19 -1.62 7.27
C ALA A 48 -10.41 -2.50 7.60
N PRO A 49 -11.29 -2.87 6.65
CA PRO A 49 -12.43 -3.74 6.96
C PRO A 49 -12.01 -5.14 7.40
N TYR A 50 -10.93 -5.68 6.84
CA TYR A 50 -10.38 -6.99 7.26
C TYR A 50 -9.80 -6.91 8.67
N LYS A 51 -9.08 -5.83 8.99
CA LYS A 51 -8.54 -5.57 10.33
C LYS A 51 -9.64 -5.55 11.39
N LEU A 52 -10.70 -4.78 11.12
CA LEU A 52 -11.86 -4.69 12.00
C LEU A 52 -12.58 -6.04 12.14
N GLY A 53 -12.80 -6.76 11.04
CA GLY A 53 -13.42 -8.08 11.07
C GLY A 53 -12.64 -9.08 11.92
N VAL A 54 -11.31 -9.10 11.79
CA VAL A 54 -10.43 -9.97 12.60
C VAL A 54 -10.50 -9.59 14.07
N GLU A 55 -10.50 -8.30 14.40
CA GLU A 55 -10.66 -7.82 15.78
C GLU A 55 -12.01 -8.23 16.38
N LEU A 56 -13.11 -8.07 15.64
CA LEU A 56 -14.44 -8.49 16.09
C LEU A 56 -14.53 -10.01 16.28
N CYS A 57 -14.04 -10.77 15.30
CA CYS A 57 -14.02 -12.23 15.39
C CYS A 57 -13.25 -12.71 16.62
N PHE A 58 -12.10 -12.11 16.90
CA PHE A 58 -11.32 -12.45 18.09
C PHE A 58 -12.05 -12.15 19.39
N GLN A 59 -12.80 -11.05 19.44
CA GLN A 59 -13.57 -10.65 20.63
C GLN A 59 -14.75 -11.59 20.88
N GLU A 60 -15.37 -12.13 19.82
CA GLU A 60 -16.48 -13.08 19.95
C GLU A 60 -16.00 -14.51 20.26
N GLN A 61 -14.95 -14.96 19.57
CA GLN A 61 -14.51 -16.36 19.58
C GLN A 61 -13.39 -16.63 20.60
N GLY A 62 -12.69 -15.58 21.05
CA GLY A 62 -11.52 -15.69 21.93
C GLY A 62 -10.30 -16.35 21.26
N THR A 63 -10.33 -16.56 19.94
CA THR A 63 -9.27 -17.21 19.17
C THR A 63 -9.22 -16.66 17.74
N LEU A 64 -8.03 -16.62 17.15
CA LEU A 64 -7.77 -16.28 15.75
C LEU A 64 -7.56 -17.51 14.88
N ALA A 65 -7.89 -18.71 15.36
CA ALA A 65 -7.75 -19.94 14.58
C ALA A 65 -8.58 -19.88 13.27
N ALA A 66 -8.03 -20.44 12.19
CA ALA A 66 -8.65 -20.38 10.85
C ALA A 66 -10.06 -20.97 10.79
N ALA A 67 -10.39 -21.92 11.69
CA ALA A 67 -11.72 -22.52 11.77
C ALA A 67 -12.81 -21.52 12.21
N SER A 68 -12.43 -20.41 12.84
CA SER A 68 -13.34 -19.42 13.40
C SER A 68 -13.18 -18.04 12.76
N CYS A 69 -11.93 -17.62 12.52
CA CYS A 69 -11.59 -16.27 12.06
C CYS A 69 -10.78 -16.31 10.75
N THR A 70 -11.48 -16.48 9.64
CA THR A 70 -10.93 -16.38 8.28
C THR A 70 -11.92 -15.68 7.35
N ASN A 71 -11.54 -15.41 6.10
CA ASN A 71 -12.40 -14.74 5.13
C ASN A 71 -13.76 -15.43 4.99
N GLY A 72 -14.85 -14.64 5.11
CA GLY A 72 -16.22 -15.14 5.03
C GLY A 72 -16.74 -15.82 6.29
N LEU A 73 -15.93 -15.94 7.35
CA LEU A 73 -16.31 -16.48 8.66
C LEU A 73 -16.11 -15.44 9.76
N GLY A 74 -16.86 -15.56 10.86
CA GLY A 74 -16.68 -14.71 12.04
C GLY A 74 -16.85 -13.20 11.78
N GLY A 75 -17.72 -12.82 10.84
CA GLY A 75 -17.95 -11.42 10.46
C GLY A 75 -16.85 -10.78 9.60
N ILE A 76 -15.83 -11.55 9.23
CA ILE A 76 -14.76 -11.10 8.34
C ILE A 76 -15.27 -11.11 6.89
N PRO A 77 -15.10 -10.02 6.12
CA PRO A 77 -15.48 -10.00 4.72
C PRO A 77 -14.85 -11.15 3.93
N ALA A 78 -15.64 -11.75 3.03
CA ALA A 78 -15.09 -12.62 2.02
C ALA A 78 -14.10 -11.84 1.15
N VAL A 79 -13.16 -12.56 0.56
CA VAL A 79 -12.20 -11.96 -0.37
C VAL A 79 -12.98 -11.43 -1.58
N THR A 80 -12.89 -10.14 -1.87
CA THR A 80 -13.70 -9.54 -2.93
C THR A 80 -13.04 -9.71 -4.30
N ALA A 81 -13.86 -9.65 -5.36
CA ALA A 81 -13.37 -9.29 -6.69
C ALA A 81 -12.74 -7.88 -6.63
N ALA A 82 -11.77 -7.59 -7.50
CA ALA A 82 -11.05 -6.30 -7.53
C ALA A 82 -12.04 -5.13 -7.45
N ALA A 83 -11.95 -4.33 -6.37
CA ALA A 83 -12.96 -3.31 -6.06
C ALA A 83 -12.74 -1.99 -6.81
N ASP A 84 -11.49 -1.72 -7.17
CA ASP A 84 -11.03 -0.59 -7.96
C ASP A 84 -9.67 -1.00 -8.52
N GLY A 85 -9.31 -0.61 -9.74
CA GLY A 85 -8.26 -1.25 -10.56
C GLY A 85 -6.87 -1.34 -9.93
N VAL A 86 -6.68 -0.79 -8.73
CA VAL A 86 -5.47 -0.76 -7.91
C VAL A 86 -5.39 -1.93 -6.92
N VAL A 87 -6.50 -2.44 -6.37
CA VAL A 87 -6.50 -3.59 -5.43
C VAL A 87 -6.74 -4.88 -6.21
N ALA A 88 -5.82 -5.84 -6.13
CA ALA A 88 -5.92 -7.09 -6.86
C ALA A 88 -7.10 -7.94 -6.38
N ALA A 89 -7.76 -8.63 -7.31
CA ALA A 89 -8.74 -9.65 -6.97
C ALA A 89 -8.11 -10.71 -6.07
N GLY A 90 -8.82 -11.13 -5.02
CA GLY A 90 -8.26 -12.05 -4.04
C GLY A 90 -7.40 -11.38 -2.95
N SER A 91 -7.36 -10.04 -2.88
CA SER A 91 -6.73 -9.31 -1.77
C SER A 91 -7.56 -9.36 -0.49
N GLY A 92 -6.90 -9.23 0.65
CA GLY A 92 -7.54 -9.35 1.97
C GLY A 92 -7.52 -10.77 2.51
N ALA A 93 -6.68 -11.64 1.95
CA ALA A 93 -6.49 -13.00 2.44
C ALA A 93 -6.03 -12.98 3.90
N ILE A 94 -6.74 -13.72 4.74
CA ILE A 94 -6.45 -13.89 6.16
C ILE A 94 -5.87 -15.28 6.38
N SER A 95 -4.68 -15.31 6.98
CA SER A 95 -4.04 -16.54 7.42
C SER A 95 -3.91 -16.53 8.93
N ALA A 96 -4.51 -17.51 9.59
CA ALA A 96 -4.34 -17.74 11.02
C ALA A 96 -2.98 -18.39 11.28
N ASN A 97 -2.21 -17.83 12.22
CA ASN A 97 -0.89 -18.31 12.61
C ASN A 97 -0.90 -18.76 14.08
N GLY A 98 -1.94 -19.52 14.45
CA GLY A 98 -2.24 -19.93 15.82
C GLY A 98 -3.44 -19.19 16.42
N PRO A 99 -3.72 -19.40 17.71
CA PRO A 99 -4.94 -18.87 18.36
C PRO A 99 -4.89 -17.37 18.67
N LEU A 100 -3.70 -16.74 18.63
CA LEU A 100 -3.52 -15.34 19.02
C LEU A 100 -2.88 -14.48 17.91
N THR A 101 -2.65 -15.05 16.73
CA THR A 101 -1.96 -14.35 15.64
C THR A 101 -2.69 -14.56 14.32
N ALA A 102 -2.94 -13.47 13.59
CA ALA A 102 -3.49 -13.49 12.24
C ALA A 102 -2.67 -12.59 11.31
N THR A 103 -2.60 -12.96 10.05
CA THR A 103 -1.92 -12.19 9.00
C THR A 103 -2.94 -11.79 7.94
N ILE A 104 -3.01 -10.50 7.63
CA ILE A 104 -3.79 -9.96 6.50
C ILE A 104 -2.81 -9.65 5.37
N THR A 105 -3.10 -10.13 4.17
CA THR A 105 -2.32 -9.82 2.96
C THR A 105 -3.19 -9.07 1.95
N MET A 106 -2.83 -7.83 1.68
CA MET A 106 -3.38 -7.03 0.59
C MET A 106 -2.39 -7.00 -0.57
N THR A 107 -2.87 -7.06 -1.81
CA THR A 107 -2.01 -7.06 -2.99
C THR A 107 -2.46 -5.98 -3.96
N ALA A 108 -1.52 -5.19 -4.47
CA ALA A 108 -1.79 -4.26 -5.56
C ALA A 108 -2.03 -5.02 -6.88
N THR A 109 -2.86 -4.49 -7.75
CA THR A 109 -2.91 -4.93 -9.15
C THR A 109 -1.65 -4.45 -9.87
N ALA A 110 -1.08 -5.28 -10.74
CA ALA A 110 0.03 -4.87 -11.62
C ALA A 110 -0.47 -3.90 -12.72
N THR A 111 -0.65 -2.64 -12.35
CA THR A 111 -1.09 -1.57 -13.24
C THR A 111 -0.46 -0.24 -12.84
N ASN A 112 -0.37 0.70 -13.77
CA ASN A 112 0.03 2.08 -13.46
C ASN A 112 1.37 2.18 -12.70
N GLY A 113 2.33 1.31 -13.02
CA GLY A 113 3.65 1.25 -12.38
C GLY A 113 3.71 0.49 -11.06
N LEU A 114 2.57 -0.02 -10.55
CA LEU A 114 2.54 -1.05 -9.53
C LEU A 114 2.81 -2.41 -10.16
N ASN A 115 3.43 -3.31 -9.40
CA ASN A 115 3.95 -4.60 -9.83
C ASN A 115 3.58 -5.68 -8.82
N SER A 116 2.29 -5.80 -8.48
CA SER A 116 1.77 -6.79 -7.53
C SER A 116 2.43 -6.75 -6.15
N GLN A 117 2.82 -5.57 -5.68
CA GLN A 117 3.36 -5.43 -4.34
C GLN A 117 2.30 -5.80 -3.30
N ASN A 118 2.73 -6.47 -2.23
CA ASN A 118 1.87 -6.82 -1.12
C ASN A 118 2.12 -5.91 0.09
N TYR A 119 1.04 -5.69 0.84
CA TYR A 119 1.02 -5.05 2.14
C TYR A 119 0.54 -6.08 3.15
N ILE A 120 1.45 -6.53 4.01
CA ILE A 120 1.20 -7.59 4.97
C ILE A 120 1.11 -6.98 6.37
N LEU A 121 -0.02 -7.18 7.02
CA LEU A 121 -0.25 -6.81 8.41
C LEU A 121 -0.30 -8.07 9.28
N VAL A 122 0.46 -8.07 10.36
CA VAL A 122 0.43 -9.13 11.38
C VAL A 122 -0.24 -8.57 12.62
N GLY A 123 -1.38 -9.16 12.98
CA GLY A 123 -2.10 -8.89 14.21
C GLY A 123 -1.71 -9.92 15.25
N THR A 124 -1.26 -9.47 16.42
CA THR A 124 -0.92 -10.33 17.55
C THR A 124 -1.66 -9.89 18.81
N ALA A 125 -2.39 -10.79 19.44
CA ALA A 125 -3.01 -10.58 20.75
C ALA A 125 -2.09 -11.08 21.87
N ALA A 126 -1.96 -10.31 22.95
CA ALA A 126 -1.17 -10.72 24.13
C ALA A 126 -1.87 -11.81 24.98
N GLY A 127 -3.11 -12.16 24.65
CA GLY A 127 -3.94 -13.14 25.36
C GLY A 127 -5.40 -12.98 24.98
N ILE A 128 -6.24 -13.93 25.40
CA ILE A 128 -7.69 -13.91 25.14
C ILE A 128 -8.30 -12.65 25.79
N GLY A 129 -9.10 -11.89 25.03
CA GLY A 129 -9.73 -10.65 25.50
C GLY A 129 -8.76 -9.47 25.68
N ARG A 130 -7.56 -9.55 25.11
CA ARG A 130 -6.64 -8.40 24.95
C ARG A 130 -6.76 -7.84 23.53
N PRO A 131 -6.57 -6.53 23.33
CA PRO A 131 -6.62 -5.95 22.00
C PRO A 131 -5.53 -6.56 21.09
N ILE A 132 -5.85 -6.70 19.81
CA ILE A 132 -4.88 -7.11 18.80
C ILE A 132 -3.98 -5.90 18.48
N VAL A 133 -2.67 -6.12 18.55
CA VAL A 133 -1.69 -5.14 18.09
C VAL A 133 -1.30 -5.48 16.65
N TRP A 134 -1.40 -4.50 15.76
CA TRP A 134 -1.10 -4.68 14.35
C TRP A 134 0.23 -4.04 13.98
N ALA A 135 1.07 -4.82 13.31
CA ALA A 135 2.34 -4.36 12.77
C ALA A 135 2.45 -4.70 11.28
N LYS A 136 3.05 -3.79 10.50
CA LYS A 136 3.44 -4.09 9.13
C LYS A 136 4.58 -5.12 9.16
N SER A 137 4.42 -6.22 8.44
CA SER A 137 5.46 -7.25 8.33
C SER A 137 6.62 -6.74 7.49
N ALA A 138 7.85 -7.09 7.90
CA ALA A 138 9.06 -6.88 7.12
C ALA A 138 9.07 -7.64 5.79
N ALA A 139 8.21 -8.67 5.64
CA ALA A 139 8.03 -9.40 4.40
C ALA A 139 7.18 -8.65 3.35
N SER A 140 6.64 -7.47 3.67
CA SER A 140 5.84 -6.68 2.73
C SER A 140 6.72 -6.17 1.58
N THR A 141 6.40 -6.55 0.35
CA THR A 141 7.19 -6.21 -0.85
C THR A 141 7.04 -4.73 -1.26
N CYS A 142 6.07 -4.02 -0.68
CA CYS A 142 5.94 -2.57 -0.83
C CYS A 142 7.03 -1.74 -0.11
N ILE A 143 7.84 -2.35 0.77
CA ILE A 143 8.88 -1.66 1.54
C ILE A 143 10.08 -1.27 0.66
N ALA A 144 10.59 -2.21 -0.14
CA ALA A 144 11.75 -1.98 -1.00
C ALA A 144 11.60 -0.79 -1.97
N PRO A 145 10.45 -0.61 -2.66
CA PRO A 145 10.21 0.57 -3.49
C PRO A 145 9.80 1.84 -2.71
N GLY A 146 9.67 1.76 -1.38
CA GLY A 146 9.32 2.92 -0.53
C GLY A 146 7.89 3.41 -0.67
N ILE A 147 6.97 2.55 -1.13
CA ILE A 147 5.55 2.91 -1.33
C ILE A 147 4.68 2.55 -0.11
N CYS A 148 5.25 1.81 0.84
CA CYS A 148 4.77 1.62 2.20
C CYS A 148 5.99 1.59 3.14
#